data_AF-A0A2S4ZPP7-F1
#
_entry.id   AF-A0A2S4ZPP7-F1
#
_cell.length_a   1.000
_cell.length_b   1.000
_cell.length_c   1.000
_cell.angle_alpha   90.00
_cell.angle_beta   90.00
_cell.angle_gamma   90.00
#
_symmetry.space_group_name_H-M   'P 1'
#
loop_
_entity.id
_entity.type
_entity.pdbx_description
1 polymer ?
#
loop_
_entity_poly.entity_id
_entity_poly.type
_entity_poly.pdbx_seq_one_letter_code
_entity_poly.pdbx_strand_id
1 'polypeptide(L)'
;MGEIPKGERKTIAEYLRSGTPIIALMGFSEDILGNKFSRSGGTALMSDGRFFWRLDAADYVEHYGIGLPEEFIAYGTERRWIAPALSRDEVVEVDDRLNGLRRAGVL
;
A
#
# COMPACT_ATOMS: atom_id res chain seq x y z
N MET A 1 5.98 -4.43 -13.88
CA MET A 1 5.41 -5.00 -12.64
C MET A 1 6.19 -6.25 -12.35
N GLY A 2 6.83 -6.34 -11.20
CA GLY A 2 7.57 -7.54 -10.78
C GLY A 2 6.61 -8.62 -10.27
N GLU A 3 6.92 -9.87 -10.62
CA GLU A 3 6.18 -11.03 -10.14
C GLU A 3 6.47 -11.28 -8.66
N ILE A 4 5.44 -11.67 -7.91
CA ILE A 4 5.56 -11.99 -6.49
C ILE A 4 5.49 -13.51 -6.30
N PRO A 5 6.57 -14.15 -5.81
CA PRO A 5 6.57 -15.57 -5.48
C PRO A 5 5.43 -15.90 -4.50
N LYS A 6 4.74 -17.03 -4.71
CA LYS A 6 3.58 -17.41 -3.89
C LYS A 6 3.89 -17.46 -2.39
N GLY A 7 5.11 -17.87 -2.01
CA GLY A 7 5.57 -17.93 -0.63
C GLY A 7 5.75 -16.56 0.04
N GLU A 8 5.95 -15.49 -0.74
CA GLU A 8 6.22 -14.14 -0.22
C GLU A 8 4.96 -13.27 -0.12
N ARG A 9 3.88 -13.64 -0.83
CA ARG A 9 2.63 -12.86 -0.91
C ARG A 9 2.08 -12.45 0.45
N LYS A 10 2.09 -13.37 1.42
CA LYS A 10 1.58 -13.11 2.76
C LYS A 10 2.42 -12.06 3.50
N THR A 11 3.74 -12.20 3.48
CA THR A 11 4.68 -11.26 4.10
C THR A 11 4.58 -9.88 3.47
N ILE A 12 4.47 -9.80 2.14
CA ILE A 12 4.32 -8.52 1.44
C ILE A 12 2.96 -7.88 1.77
N ALA A 13 1.88 -8.67 1.83
CA ALA A 13 0.58 -8.18 2.21
C ALA A 13 0.53 -7.67 3.67
N GLU A 14 1.23 -8.34 4.59
CA GLU A 14 1.41 -7.88 5.97
C GLU A 14 2.16 -6.54 6.02
N TYR A 15 3.23 -6.38 5.23
CA TYR A 15 3.94 -5.12 5.07
C TYR A 15 3.02 -3.99 4.57
N LEU A 16 2.24 -4.25 3.51
CA LEU A 16 1.29 -3.28 2.94
C LEU A 16 0.23 -2.85 3.96
N ARG A 17 -0.28 -3.77 4.80
CA ARG A 17 -1.25 -3.45 5.86
C ARG A 17 -0.63 -2.71 7.04
N SER A 18 0.66 -2.89 7.25
CA SER A 18 1.42 -2.25 8.33
C SER A 18 1.91 -0.85 7.97
N GLY A 19 1.64 -0.39 6.74
CA GLY A 19 1.89 1.00 6.35
C GLY A 19 1.21 1.99 7.30
N THR A 20 1.76 3.18 7.41
CA THR A 20 1.14 4.28 8.16
C THR A 20 -0.01 4.87 7.34
N PRO A 21 -1.23 4.99 7.88
CA PRO A 21 -2.34 5.61 7.17
C PRO A 21 -2.08 7.12 7.01
N ILE A 22 -2.12 7.60 5.78
CA ILE A 22 -2.01 9.02 5.43
C ILE A 22 -3.39 9.64 5.26
N ILE A 23 -4.27 8.96 4.51
CA ILE A 23 -5.67 9.34 4.36
C ILE A 23 -6.53 8.18 4.86
N ALA A 24 -7.08 8.32 6.07
CA ALA A 24 -8.05 7.39 6.61
C ALA A 24 -9.44 7.70 6.03
N LEU A 25 -10.07 6.70 5.42
CA LEU A 25 -11.42 6.82 4.88
C LEU A 25 -12.34 5.83 5.57
N MET A 26 -13.43 6.36 6.13
CA MET A 26 -14.54 5.54 6.56
C MET A 26 -15.29 5.09 5.30
N GLY A 27 -15.18 3.81 4.98
CA GLY A 27 -15.75 3.26 3.78
C GLY A 27 -15.59 1.74 3.76
N PHE A 28 -16.01 1.13 2.66
CA PHE A 28 -15.90 -0.30 2.47
C PHE A 28 -15.56 -0.56 1.01
N SER A 29 -14.61 -1.46 0.76
CA SER A 29 -14.30 -1.94 -0.57
C SER A 29 -14.54 -3.44 -0.68
N GLU A 30 -14.97 -3.85 -1.86
CA GLU A 30 -15.17 -5.25 -2.23
C GLU A 30 -14.10 -5.67 -3.24
N ASP A 31 -13.75 -6.95 -3.22
CA ASP A 31 -12.89 -7.54 -4.24
C ASP A 31 -13.58 -7.56 -5.60
N ILE A 32 -13.06 -6.76 -6.53
CA ILE A 32 -13.61 -6.62 -7.88
C ILE A 32 -13.19 -7.74 -8.85
N LEU A 33 -12.25 -8.61 -8.46
CA LEU A 33 -11.70 -9.64 -9.36
C LEU A 33 -12.42 -10.99 -9.21
N GLY A 34 -12.76 -11.38 -7.99
CA GLY A 34 -13.29 -12.73 -7.76
C GLY A 34 -13.99 -12.94 -6.43
N ASN A 35 -14.40 -11.86 -5.76
CA ASN A 35 -15.18 -11.91 -4.51
C ASN A 35 -14.54 -12.77 -3.39
N LYS A 36 -13.21 -12.72 -3.25
CA LYS A 36 -12.45 -13.45 -2.22
C LYS A 36 -12.32 -12.70 -0.91
N PHE A 37 -12.47 -11.39 -0.93
CA PHE A 37 -12.30 -10.56 0.25
C PHE A 37 -13.17 -9.30 0.19
N SER A 38 -13.32 -8.67 1.33
CA SER A 38 -13.83 -7.31 1.46
C SER A 38 -13.08 -6.60 2.59
N ARG A 39 -13.02 -5.26 2.53
CA ARG A 39 -12.21 -4.45 3.46
C ARG A 39 -12.90 -3.18 3.89
N SER A 40 -13.06 -3.05 5.21
CA SER A 40 -13.36 -1.75 5.82
C SER A 40 -12.18 -0.81 5.60
N GLY A 41 -12.47 0.41 5.16
CA GLY A 41 -11.49 1.44 4.82
C GLY A 41 -10.53 1.05 3.71
N GLY A 42 -10.86 0.08 2.84
CA GLY A 42 -9.92 -0.46 1.86
C GLY A 42 -9.36 0.59 0.88
N THR A 43 -10.08 1.68 0.64
CA THR A 43 -9.63 2.82 -0.19
C THR A 43 -8.73 3.81 0.54
N ALA A 44 -8.46 3.62 1.85
CA ALA A 44 -7.53 4.45 2.60
C ALA A 44 -6.13 4.41 1.96
N LEU A 45 -5.44 5.56 1.97
CA LEU A 45 -4.07 5.64 1.48
C LEU A 45 -3.10 5.37 2.62
N MET A 46 -2.26 4.36 2.42
CA MET A 46 -1.21 3.89 3.31
C MET A 46 0.15 4.28 2.75
N SER A 47 1.16 4.43 3.60
CA SER A 47 2.53 4.74 3.18
C SER A 47 3.59 4.19 4.14
N ASP A 48 4.77 3.91 3.61
CA ASP A 48 6.03 3.68 4.35
C ASP A 48 6.99 4.88 4.28
N GLY A 49 6.49 6.05 3.86
CA GLY A 49 7.26 7.28 3.62
C GLY A 49 7.80 7.39 2.18
N ARG A 50 8.11 6.27 1.53
CA ARG A 50 8.67 6.24 0.18
C ARG A 50 7.57 6.13 -0.87
N PHE A 51 6.66 5.19 -0.69
CA PHE A 51 5.56 4.88 -1.60
C PHE A 51 4.23 5.11 -0.90
N PHE A 52 3.15 5.20 -1.68
CA PHE A 52 1.80 5.15 -1.14
C PHE A 52 0.94 4.18 -1.95
N TRP A 53 -0.04 3.57 -1.30
CA TRP A 53 -0.92 2.56 -1.88
C TRP A 53 -2.27 2.55 -1.18
N ARG A 54 -3.26 1.88 -1.76
CA ARG A 54 -4.54 1.62 -1.09
C ARG A 54 -4.39 0.49 -0.08
N LEU A 55 -5.05 0.57 1.06
CA LEU A 55 -5.04 -0.48 2.09
C LEU A 55 -5.41 -1.85 1.51
N ASP A 56 -6.41 -1.92 0.62
CA ASP A 56 -6.85 -3.17 0.01
C ASP A 56 -5.92 -3.73 -1.08
N ALA A 57 -4.88 -3.00 -1.49
CA ALA A 57 -3.83 -3.54 -2.36
C ALA A 57 -3.15 -4.78 -1.73
N ALA A 58 -3.07 -4.84 -0.41
CA ALA A 58 -2.55 -5.98 0.33
C ALA A 58 -3.33 -7.28 0.03
N ASP A 59 -4.65 -7.18 -0.08
CA ASP A 59 -5.53 -8.32 -0.30
C ASP A 59 -5.44 -8.83 -1.75
N TYR A 60 -5.27 -7.90 -2.69
CA TYR A 60 -4.95 -8.26 -4.08
C TYR A 60 -3.60 -8.99 -4.20
N VAL A 61 -2.58 -8.54 -3.48
CA VAL A 61 -1.29 -9.24 -3.42
C VAL A 61 -1.44 -10.63 -2.77
N GLU A 62 -2.13 -10.73 -1.64
CA GLU A 62 -2.26 -12.00 -0.91
C GLU A 62 -3.06 -13.03 -1.70
N HIS A 63 -4.25 -12.66 -2.19
CA HIS A 63 -5.20 -13.61 -2.79
C HIS A 63 -4.97 -13.88 -4.27
N TYR A 64 -4.35 -12.95 -4.99
CA TYR A 64 -4.15 -13.03 -6.44
C TYR A 64 -2.69 -12.97 -6.85
N GLY A 65 -1.80 -12.43 -6.01
CA GLY A 65 -0.40 -12.21 -6.38
C GLY A 65 -0.25 -11.11 -7.44
N ILE A 66 -1.11 -10.09 -7.39
CA ILE A 66 -0.98 -8.92 -8.25
C ILE A 66 0.43 -8.35 -8.06
N GLY A 67 1.15 -8.20 -9.18
CA GLY A 67 2.51 -7.70 -9.16
C GLY A 67 2.60 -6.26 -8.66
N LEU A 68 3.75 -5.89 -8.12
CA LEU A 68 4.06 -4.55 -7.64
C LEU A 68 5.17 -3.94 -8.52
N PRO A 69 5.37 -2.61 -8.52
CA PRO A 69 6.50 -2.00 -9.21
C PRO A 69 7.83 -2.62 -8.76
N GLU A 70 8.77 -2.81 -9.68
CA GLU A 70 10.07 -3.45 -9.36
C GLU A 70 10.86 -2.67 -8.32
N GLU A 71 10.84 -1.33 -8.40
CA GLU A 71 11.46 -0.46 -7.40
C GLU A 71 10.84 -0.62 -6.00
N PHE A 72 9.54 -0.92 -5.92
CA PHE A 72 8.85 -1.18 -4.67
C PHE A 72 9.31 -2.50 -4.07
N ILE A 73 9.41 -3.54 -4.92
CA ILE A 73 9.87 -4.88 -4.50
C ILE A 73 11.33 -4.82 -4.03
N ALA A 74 12.20 -4.12 -4.76
CA ALA A 74 13.59 -3.93 -4.37
C ALA A 74 13.70 -3.23 -3.00
N TYR A 75 12.99 -2.11 -2.83
CA TYR A 75 12.97 -1.36 -1.57
C TYR A 75 12.42 -2.18 -0.38
N GLY A 76 11.33 -2.92 -0.59
CA GLY A 76 10.72 -3.79 0.42
C GLY A 76 11.65 -4.94 0.81
N THR A 77 12.30 -5.56 -0.18
CA THR A 77 13.26 -6.65 0.02
C THR A 77 14.47 -6.20 0.84
N GLU A 78 15.06 -5.04 0.52
CA GLU A 78 16.16 -4.44 1.29
C GLU A 78 15.80 -4.22 2.76
N ARG A 79 14.53 -3.93 3.04
CA ARG A 79 13.98 -3.72 4.38
C ARG A 79 13.39 -4.97 5.01
N ARG A 80 13.54 -6.14 4.37
CA ARG A 80 12.99 -7.42 4.80
C ARG A 80 11.48 -7.35 5.06
N TRP A 81 10.79 -6.53 4.28
CA TRP A 81 9.34 -6.32 4.37
C TRP A 81 8.87 -5.87 5.76
N ILE A 82 9.68 -5.08 6.47
CA ILE A 82 9.31 -4.45 7.74
C ILE A 82 8.92 -2.99 7.45
N ALA A 83 7.65 -2.66 7.67
CA ALA A 83 7.15 -1.31 7.48
C ALA A 83 7.67 -0.38 8.60
N PRO A 84 8.24 0.79 8.28
CA PRO A 84 8.60 1.77 9.29
C PRO A 84 7.34 2.44 9.85
N ALA A 85 7.36 2.73 11.15
CA ALA A 85 6.39 3.64 11.76
C ALA A 85 6.84 5.08 11.45
N LEU A 86 6.01 5.83 10.73
CA LEU A 86 6.33 7.22 10.40
C LEU A 86 6.06 8.14 11.60
N SER A 87 6.96 9.10 11.82
CA SER A 87 6.74 10.22 12.71
C SER A 87 5.65 11.15 12.17
N ARG A 88 5.15 12.05 13.03
CA ARG A 88 4.14 13.04 12.63
C ARG A 88 4.64 13.92 11.48
N ASP A 89 5.91 14.32 11.50
CA ASP A 89 6.48 15.21 10.49
C ASP A 89 6.63 14.48 9.14
N GLU A 90 7.03 13.20 9.16
CA GLU A 90 7.07 12.36 7.94
C GLU A 90 5.68 12.13 7.36
N VAL A 91 4.64 11.96 8.20
CA VAL A 91 3.25 11.85 7.72
C VAL A 91 2.81 13.15 7.03
N VAL A 92 3.14 14.30 7.62
CA VAL A 92 2.84 15.61 7.01
C VAL A 92 3.56 15.78 5.67
N GLU A 93 4.83 15.39 5.57
CA GLU A 93 5.58 15.46 4.31
C GLU A 93 4.94 14.60 3.21
N VAL A 94 4.49 13.39 3.55
CA VAL A 94 3.80 12.52 2.59
C VAL A 94 2.47 13.12 2.15
N ASP A 95 1.68 13.67 3.08
CA ASP A 95 0.41 14.34 2.75
C ASP A 95 0.61 15.58 1.87
N ASP A 96 1.63 16.39 2.15
CA ASP A 96 2.02 17.54 1.33
C ASP A 96 2.41 17.12 -0.09
N ARG A 97 3.18 16.02 -0.22
CA ARG A 97 3.55 15.45 -1.53
C ARG A 97 2.31 14.98 -2.30
N LEU A 98 1.37 14.29 -1.64
CA LEU A 98 0.10 13.87 -2.25
C LEU A 98 -0.72 15.09 -2.71
N ASN A 99 -0.82 16.12 -1.88
CA ASN A 99 -1.51 17.36 -2.24
C ASN A 99 -0.84 18.07 -3.43
N GLY A 100 0.49 18.07 -3.51
CA GLY A 100 1.25 18.59 -4.65
C GLY A 100 0.92 17.85 -5.95
N LEU A 101 0.94 16.52 -5.92
CA LEU A 101 0.58 15.68 -7.07
C LEU A 101 -0.86 15.92 -7.55
N ARG A 102 -1.81 16.03 -6.61
CA ARG A 102 -3.21 16.35 -6.91
C ARG A 102 -3.37 17.73 -7.56
N ARG A 103 -2.66 18.75 -7.05
CA ARG A 103 -2.69 20.10 -7.63
C ARG A 103 -2.08 20.15 -9.03
N ALA A 104 -1.09 19.31 -9.30
CA ALA A 104 -0.48 19.18 -10.61
C ALA A 104 -1.33 18.37 -11.61
N GLY A 105 -2.44 17.74 -11.17
CA GLY A 105 -3.29 16.91 -12.01
C GLY A 105 -2.66 15.56 -12.40
N VAL A 106 -1.74 15.06 -11.57
CA VAL A 106 -1.04 13.78 -11.78
C VAL A 106 -1.69 12.64 -10.97
N LEU A 107 -2.66 12.99 -10.11
CA LEU A 107 -3.53 12.10 -9.34
C LEU A 107 -5.00 12.54 -9.51
#